data_AF-A0A8C9FFJ5-F1
#
_entry.id   AF-A0A8C9FFJ5-F1
#
_cell.length_a   1.000
_cell.length_b   1.000
_cell.length_c   1.000
_cell.angle_alpha   90.00
_cell.angle_beta   90.00
_cell.angle_gamma   90.00
#
_symmetry.space_group_name_H-M   'P 1'
#
loop_
_entity.id
_entity.type
_entity.pdbx_description
1 polymer ?
#
loop_
_entity_poly.entity_id
_entity_poly.type
_entity_poly.pdbx_seq_one_letter_code
_entity_poly.pdbx_strand_id
1 'polypeptide(L)'
;MRRGTAPNRQRRGTGAGAGEAAAAAARAESPPLPGPPGGRPRPVCSRPYFLVLMVFAHLYVLNVLGLLLFVHLSAGDTGSGPPASAAAPPPPPQPPARALPRLEGIKVGHTQRVELGPGRTRAARTLSLKPLLFEIPDFLTEEECKLIIHLAQLKGLQKSQILPTDDYEEAMEMIEISQMDFFNLLDHNQDGQLQLKEVLTHTRLGNGRWMTPENIREMYTAVKADPDGNGVLSLEEFKRLNIRDFHKYIGSQKVKMSDAVRNSQHTWLYQGEGAHQVMRAIRQRVMRLTRLPPEIVEHSEPLQVVRYDQGGHYHAHMDSGPVFPETACSHTKLVANESAPFETSCRYVTVLFYLNNVTGGGETVFPIADNRTYEEMSLIQNDVDLRDTRKNCDKGNLRVKPQQGTAVFWYNYLSDGEGWVGELDDFALHGGCLVTQGTKWIANNWINVDPNRRRQQRFQQEMERYAGSGAGAPGEWTVDKSYSGVHVEL
;
A
#
# COMPACT_ATOMS: atom_id res chain seq x y z
N MET A 1 -48.57 -37.48 -8.87
CA MET A 1 -48.93 -38.15 -10.16
C MET A 1 -49.43 -37.10 -11.16
N ARG A 2 -49.36 -37.42 -12.47
CA ARG A 2 -50.09 -36.84 -13.65
C ARG A 2 -51.42 -36.10 -13.31
N ARG A 3 -51.95 -35.10 -14.04
CA ARG A 3 -51.77 -34.37 -15.34
C ARG A 3 -52.53 -33.01 -15.13
N GLY A 4 -52.42 -31.89 -15.86
CA GLY A 4 -51.96 -31.61 -17.22
C GLY A 4 -53.13 -31.54 -18.24
N THR A 5 -53.59 -30.33 -18.63
CA THR A 5 -54.24 -30.03 -19.95
C THR A 5 -54.52 -28.54 -20.16
N ALA A 6 -54.28 -28.05 -21.38
CA ALA A 6 -54.87 -26.86 -21.99
C ALA A 6 -55.41 -27.21 -23.39
N PRO A 7 -56.35 -26.42 -23.95
CA PRO A 7 -56.34 -26.10 -25.39
C PRO A 7 -56.56 -24.59 -25.65
N ASN A 8 -56.00 -23.91 -26.67
CA ASN A 8 -56.17 -24.04 -28.15
C ASN A 8 -57.64 -23.76 -28.58
N ARG A 9 -58.01 -23.04 -29.68
CA ARG A 9 -57.31 -22.63 -30.91
C ARG A 9 -58.20 -21.66 -31.77
N GLN A 10 -57.60 -21.09 -32.84
CA GLN A 10 -58.15 -20.60 -34.15
C GLN A 10 -58.59 -19.12 -34.26
N ARG A 11 -58.36 -18.31 -35.32
CA ARG A 11 -57.86 -18.34 -36.74
C ARG A 11 -58.93 -17.75 -37.68
N ARG A 12 -58.58 -16.69 -38.44
CA ARG A 12 -58.93 -16.30 -39.85
C ARG A 12 -58.68 -14.77 -40.02
N GLY A 13 -58.29 -14.19 -41.17
CA GLY A 13 -57.87 -14.74 -42.48
C GLY A 13 -58.44 -13.95 -43.67
N THR A 14 -57.61 -13.62 -44.69
CA THR A 14 -57.92 -12.98 -46.01
C THR A 14 -58.26 -11.46 -46.00
N GLY A 15 -58.01 -10.64 -47.04
CA GLY A 15 -57.37 -10.84 -48.36
C GLY A 15 -57.26 -9.53 -49.20
N ALA A 16 -56.53 -9.52 -50.33
CA ALA A 16 -56.37 -8.39 -51.29
C ALA A 16 -57.71 -7.91 -51.92
N GLY A 17 -57.93 -6.77 -52.60
CA GLY A 17 -57.14 -5.72 -53.28
C GLY A 17 -58.15 -4.83 -54.09
N ALA A 18 -57.87 -3.96 -55.06
CA ALA A 18 -56.65 -3.30 -55.59
C ALA A 18 -57.08 -2.13 -56.55
N GLY A 19 -56.17 -1.23 -56.96
CA GLY A 19 -56.33 -0.24 -58.06
C GLY A 19 -56.64 1.21 -57.66
N GLU A 20 -56.23 2.27 -58.37
CA GLU A 20 -55.09 2.60 -59.26
C GLU A 20 -55.30 4.05 -59.73
N ALA A 21 -54.31 4.94 -59.59
CA ALA A 21 -54.10 6.20 -60.35
C ALA A 21 -52.87 6.93 -59.76
N ALA A 22 -51.63 6.73 -60.21
CA ALA A 22 -51.04 7.24 -61.45
C ALA A 22 -50.76 8.76 -61.45
N ALA A 23 -49.55 9.16 -61.03
CA ALA A 23 -48.93 10.43 -61.40
C ALA A 23 -47.39 10.30 -61.41
N ALA A 24 -46.78 10.77 -62.50
CA ALA A 24 -45.40 10.52 -62.91
C ALA A 24 -44.29 10.93 -61.92
N ALA A 25 -43.20 10.16 -61.92
CA ALA A 25 -41.95 10.54 -61.28
C ALA A 25 -41.18 11.57 -62.13
N ALA A 26 -40.96 12.76 -61.59
CA ALA A 26 -39.99 13.72 -62.11
C ALA A 26 -38.73 13.70 -61.23
N ARG A 27 -37.55 13.47 -61.84
CA ARG A 27 -36.28 13.76 -61.18
C ARG A 27 -36.12 15.28 -61.11
N ALA A 28 -36.20 15.84 -59.90
CA ALA A 28 -35.79 17.21 -59.61
C ALA A 28 -34.57 17.15 -58.67
N GLU A 29 -33.53 17.90 -59.00
CA GLU A 29 -32.32 17.97 -58.19
C GLU A 29 -32.60 18.65 -56.84
N SER A 30 -31.94 18.18 -55.78
CA SER A 30 -32.02 18.79 -54.45
C SER A 30 -31.60 20.27 -54.52
N PRO A 31 -32.36 21.20 -53.92
CA PRO A 31 -31.98 22.61 -53.92
C PRO A 31 -30.65 22.81 -53.18
N PRO A 32 -29.77 23.74 -53.63
CA PRO A 32 -28.50 23.97 -52.98
C PRO A 32 -28.69 24.56 -51.58
N LEU A 33 -27.84 24.14 -50.64
CA LEU A 33 -27.77 24.70 -49.29
C LEU A 33 -27.50 26.21 -49.34
N PRO A 34 -28.09 27.01 -48.43
CA PRO A 34 -27.81 28.45 -48.38
C PRO A 34 -26.33 28.69 -48.07
N GLY A 35 -25.66 29.42 -48.95
CA GLY A 35 -24.24 29.76 -48.81
C GLY A 35 -23.99 30.68 -47.59
N PRO A 36 -22.76 30.66 -47.03
CA PRO A 36 -22.41 31.49 -45.89
C PRO A 36 -22.48 32.99 -46.26
N PRO A 37 -22.81 33.87 -45.30
CA PRO A 37 -22.86 35.31 -45.56
C PRO A 37 -21.49 35.83 -45.99
N GLY A 38 -21.48 36.63 -47.07
CA GLY A 38 -20.28 37.19 -47.68
C GLY A 38 -19.55 38.23 -46.82
N GLY A 39 -18.86 37.76 -45.78
CA GLY A 39 -17.89 38.54 -45.01
C GLY A 39 -16.48 38.37 -45.58
N ARG A 40 -15.83 39.46 -45.98
CA ARG A 40 -14.39 39.45 -46.34
C ARG A 40 -13.60 38.87 -45.15
N PRO A 41 -12.62 37.98 -45.37
CA PRO A 41 -11.78 37.48 -44.27
C PRO A 41 -10.98 38.63 -43.68
N ARG A 42 -11.37 39.10 -42.50
CA ARG A 42 -10.55 40.00 -41.69
C ARG A 42 -9.41 39.15 -41.11
N PRO A 43 -8.14 39.46 -41.38
CA PRO A 43 -7.05 38.77 -40.68
C PRO A 43 -7.13 39.15 -39.21
N VAL A 44 -7.40 38.17 -38.34
CA VAL A 44 -7.35 38.35 -36.88
C VAL A 44 -5.88 38.30 -36.41
N CYS A 45 -5.05 39.15 -37.01
CA CYS A 45 -3.81 39.62 -36.42
C CYS A 45 -4.12 40.96 -35.76
N SER A 46 -4.72 40.91 -34.56
CA SER A 46 -4.82 42.13 -33.76
C SER A 46 -3.40 42.56 -33.40
N ARG A 47 -3.04 43.82 -33.70
CA ARG A 47 -1.78 44.43 -33.27
C ARG A 47 -1.42 44.15 -31.80
N PRO A 48 -2.36 44.18 -30.82
CA PRO A 48 -2.04 43.77 -29.44
C PRO A 48 -1.60 42.30 -29.31
N TYR A 49 -2.19 41.34 -30.03
CA TYR A 49 -1.77 39.93 -29.94
C TYR A 49 -0.35 39.72 -30.46
N PHE A 50 0.02 40.39 -31.57
CA PHE A 50 1.39 40.33 -32.09
C PHE A 50 2.39 41.03 -31.16
N LEU A 51 2.01 42.14 -30.51
CA LEU A 51 2.82 42.80 -29.47
C LEU A 51 3.04 41.88 -28.26
N VAL A 52 2.00 41.20 -27.77
CA VAL A 52 2.11 40.25 -26.66
C VAL A 52 3.04 39.08 -27.03
N LEU A 53 2.86 38.47 -28.20
CA LEU A 53 3.75 37.42 -28.70
C LEU A 53 5.21 37.89 -28.84
N MET A 54 5.43 39.12 -29.34
CA MET A 54 6.77 39.71 -29.40
C MET A 54 7.36 39.91 -28.00
N VAL A 55 6.60 40.43 -27.02
CA VAL A 55 7.08 40.61 -25.65
C VAL A 55 7.46 39.27 -25.02
N PHE A 56 6.63 38.24 -25.15
CA PHE A 56 6.97 36.89 -24.67
C PHE A 56 8.20 36.30 -25.37
N ALA A 57 8.34 36.48 -26.69
CA ALA A 57 9.52 36.03 -27.43
C ALA A 57 10.80 36.77 -26.98
N HIS A 58 10.75 38.09 -26.76
CA HIS A 58 11.90 38.86 -26.29
C HIS A 58 12.26 38.51 -24.84
N LEU A 59 11.28 38.32 -23.95
CA LEU A 59 11.53 37.84 -22.57
C LEU A 59 12.15 36.43 -22.57
N TYR A 60 11.68 35.53 -23.43
CA TYR A 60 12.26 34.19 -23.56
C TYR A 60 13.71 34.25 -24.06
N VAL A 61 13.98 35.03 -25.12
CA VAL A 61 15.34 35.21 -25.66
C VAL A 61 16.27 35.87 -24.63
N LEU A 62 15.81 36.89 -23.90
CA LEU A 62 16.60 37.52 -22.83
C LEU A 62 16.89 36.57 -21.67
N ASN A 63 15.92 35.74 -21.27
CA ASN A 63 16.14 34.72 -20.24
C ASN A 63 17.14 33.65 -20.71
N VAL A 64 17.05 33.18 -21.97
CA VAL A 64 18.01 32.21 -22.54
C VAL A 64 19.41 32.83 -22.65
N LEU A 65 19.53 34.07 -23.10
CA LEU A 65 20.82 34.78 -23.14
C LEU A 65 21.38 35.03 -21.73
N GLY A 66 20.53 35.35 -20.75
CA GLY A 66 20.92 35.48 -19.34
C GLY A 66 21.42 34.16 -18.75
N LEU A 67 20.79 33.04 -19.08
CA LEU A 67 21.22 31.70 -18.68
C LEU A 67 22.55 31.30 -19.32
N LEU A 68 22.72 31.57 -20.62
CA LEU A 68 23.99 31.34 -21.33
C LEU A 68 25.11 32.23 -20.78
N LEU A 69 24.83 33.49 -20.46
CA LEU A 69 25.80 34.40 -19.83
C LEU A 69 26.14 33.96 -18.40
N PHE A 70 25.16 33.51 -17.62
CA PHE A 70 25.38 32.97 -16.28
C PHE A 70 26.26 31.70 -16.31
N VAL A 71 26.00 30.78 -17.24
CA VAL A 71 26.85 29.61 -17.46
C VAL A 71 28.26 30.01 -17.90
N HIS A 72 28.39 31.01 -18.79
CA HIS A 72 29.70 31.47 -19.26
C HIS A 72 30.52 32.18 -18.17
N LEU A 73 29.87 33.02 -17.35
CA LEU A 73 30.50 33.69 -16.20
C LEU A 73 30.84 32.70 -15.08
N SER A 74 30.00 31.68 -14.86
CA SER A 74 30.23 30.64 -13.85
C SER A 74 31.26 29.58 -14.29
N ALA A 75 31.52 29.46 -15.60
CA ALA A 75 32.60 28.64 -16.16
C ALA A 75 33.93 29.42 -16.31
N GLY A 76 33.93 30.71 -15.95
CA GLY A 76 35.00 31.67 -16.22
C GLY A 76 35.83 32.10 -15.00
N ASP A 77 36.05 31.23 -14.02
CA ASP A 77 36.96 31.53 -12.90
C ASP A 77 37.87 30.33 -12.52
N THR A 78 38.88 30.08 -13.37
CA THR A 78 40.01 29.21 -13.05
C THR A 78 41.24 30.07 -12.72
N GLY A 79 41.35 30.55 -11.47
CA GLY A 79 42.33 31.57 -11.09
C GLY A 79 42.80 31.59 -9.63
N SER A 80 43.52 30.55 -9.18
CA SER A 80 44.44 30.55 -8.01
C SER A 80 43.89 30.92 -6.60
N GLY A 81 43.80 29.91 -5.72
CA GLY A 81 43.67 30.04 -4.26
C GLY A 81 44.57 29.03 -3.52
N PRO A 82 44.88 29.24 -2.23
CA PRO A 82 45.96 28.53 -1.49
C PRO A 82 45.64 27.05 -1.18
N PRO A 83 46.66 26.23 -0.80
CA PRO A 83 46.55 24.77 -0.86
C PRO A 83 45.59 24.18 0.19
N ALA A 84 44.51 23.58 -0.29
CA ALA A 84 43.64 22.76 0.53
C ALA A 84 44.35 21.46 0.95
N SER A 85 44.16 21.06 2.21
CA SER A 85 44.63 19.78 2.77
C SER A 85 44.18 18.60 1.91
N ALA A 86 45.05 17.59 1.76
CA ALA A 86 44.83 16.42 0.92
C ALA A 86 43.43 15.81 1.09
N ALA A 87 42.56 16.05 0.11
CA ALA A 87 41.30 15.33 0.00
C ALA A 87 41.59 13.84 -0.20
N ALA A 88 40.93 12.98 0.57
CA ALA A 88 41.02 11.54 0.38
C ALA A 88 40.65 11.20 -1.08
N PRO A 89 41.34 10.23 -1.72
CA PRO A 89 41.01 9.86 -3.10
C PRO A 89 39.54 9.46 -3.20
N PRO A 90 38.85 9.78 -4.31
CA PRO A 90 37.48 9.32 -4.50
C PRO A 90 37.44 7.80 -4.37
N PRO A 91 36.42 7.23 -3.70
CA PRO A 91 36.31 5.79 -3.57
C PRO A 91 36.33 5.15 -4.97
N PRO A 92 36.97 3.99 -5.14
CA PRO A 92 37.06 3.34 -6.44
C PRO A 92 35.66 3.17 -7.05
N PRO A 93 35.52 3.27 -8.39
CA PRO A 93 34.22 3.15 -9.04
C PRO A 93 33.57 1.84 -8.59
N GLN A 94 32.45 1.95 -7.89
CA GLN A 94 31.74 0.78 -7.38
C GLN A 94 31.41 -0.14 -8.57
N PRO A 95 31.55 -1.47 -8.43
CA PRO A 95 31.08 -2.38 -9.47
C PRO A 95 29.60 -2.11 -9.74
N PRO A 96 29.11 -2.24 -10.99
CA PRO A 96 27.74 -1.93 -11.35
C PRO A 96 26.79 -2.69 -10.43
N ALA A 97 26.16 -1.94 -9.52
CA ALA A 97 25.53 -2.53 -8.36
C ALA A 97 24.35 -3.38 -8.81
N ARG A 98 24.30 -4.63 -8.33
CA ARG A 98 23.34 -5.65 -8.77
C ARG A 98 21.91 -5.15 -8.53
N ALA A 99 21.06 -5.25 -9.55
CA ALA A 99 19.63 -4.96 -9.43
C ALA A 99 18.96 -5.96 -8.48
N LEU A 100 17.91 -5.52 -7.77
CA LEU A 100 17.06 -6.38 -6.93
C LEU A 100 16.29 -7.36 -7.83
N PRO A 101 16.46 -8.67 -7.68
CA PRO A 101 15.72 -9.63 -8.49
C PRO A 101 14.22 -9.57 -8.19
N ARG A 102 13.43 -9.56 -9.28
CA ARG A 102 11.97 -9.50 -9.21
C ARG A 102 11.37 -10.63 -10.04
N LEU A 103 10.43 -11.39 -9.47
CA LEU A 103 9.79 -12.52 -10.15
C LEU A 103 8.75 -12.00 -11.14
N GLU A 104 8.82 -12.41 -12.41
CA GLU A 104 7.88 -11.95 -13.44
C GLU A 104 6.48 -12.55 -13.23
N GLY A 105 5.44 -11.71 -13.19
CA GLY A 105 4.05 -12.16 -13.06
C GLY A 105 3.49 -12.80 -14.32
N ILE A 106 3.95 -12.37 -15.50
CA ILE A 106 3.51 -12.78 -16.85
C ILE A 106 2.02 -12.51 -17.12
N LYS A 107 1.11 -13.23 -16.46
CA LYS A 107 -0.34 -12.97 -16.42
C LYS A 107 -1.01 -13.70 -15.26
N VAL A 108 -2.18 -13.23 -14.84
CA VAL A 108 -3.04 -13.93 -13.86
C VAL A 108 -3.27 -15.38 -14.28
N GLY A 109 -3.13 -16.32 -13.34
CA GLY A 109 -3.23 -17.76 -13.57
C GLY A 109 -2.02 -18.40 -14.25
N HIS A 110 -1.01 -17.64 -14.68
CA HIS A 110 0.26 -18.23 -15.12
C HIS A 110 0.90 -19.01 -13.96
N THR A 111 1.57 -20.12 -14.29
CA THR A 111 2.25 -20.96 -13.30
C THR A 111 3.67 -21.24 -13.78
N GLN A 112 4.65 -20.87 -12.96
CA GLN A 112 6.08 -21.05 -13.23
C GLN A 112 6.75 -21.92 -12.16
N ARG A 113 7.86 -22.55 -12.52
CA ARG A 113 8.62 -23.41 -11.59
C ARG A 113 9.62 -22.58 -10.79
N VAL A 114 9.53 -22.65 -9.45
CA VAL A 114 10.50 -22.04 -8.53
C VAL A 114 11.29 -23.11 -7.80
N GLU A 115 12.62 -23.01 -7.82
CA GLU A 115 13.51 -23.93 -7.14
C GLU A 115 13.80 -23.44 -5.71
N LEU A 116 13.26 -24.14 -4.72
CA LEU A 116 13.38 -23.77 -3.31
C LEU A 116 14.54 -24.50 -2.61
N GLY A 117 15.22 -25.40 -3.30
CA GLY A 117 16.36 -26.17 -2.79
C GLY A 117 16.64 -27.42 -3.65
N PRO A 118 17.72 -28.16 -3.37
CA PRO A 118 18.03 -29.41 -4.08
C PRO A 118 16.83 -30.37 -4.06
N GLY A 119 16.35 -30.76 -5.25
CA GLY A 119 15.18 -31.64 -5.41
C GLY A 119 13.81 -31.05 -5.01
N ARG A 120 13.73 -29.80 -4.52
CA ARG A 120 12.48 -29.17 -4.06
C ARG A 120 12.06 -28.03 -4.99
N THR A 121 11.46 -28.39 -6.14
CA THR A 121 10.78 -27.44 -7.03
C THR A 121 9.30 -27.30 -6.63
N ARG A 122 8.76 -26.09 -6.67
CA ARG A 122 7.32 -25.81 -6.50
C ARG A 122 6.77 -25.02 -7.69
N ALA A 123 5.45 -25.05 -7.82
CA ALA A 123 4.70 -24.25 -8.78
C ALA A 123 4.28 -22.94 -8.11
N ALA A 124 4.76 -21.80 -8.63
CA ALA A 124 4.31 -20.48 -8.23
C ALA A 124 3.26 -19.99 -9.24
N ARG A 125 2.03 -19.78 -8.76
CA ARG A 125 0.87 -19.31 -9.54
C ARG A 125 0.68 -17.82 -9.34
N THR A 126 0.71 -17.04 -10.41
CA THR A 126 0.40 -15.60 -10.37
C THR A 126 -1.08 -15.41 -10.05
N LEU A 127 -1.38 -14.70 -8.96
CA LEU A 127 -2.73 -14.38 -8.53
C LEU A 127 -3.20 -13.00 -9.03
N SER A 128 -2.32 -12.01 -8.99
CA SER A 128 -2.55 -10.67 -9.56
C SER A 128 -1.25 -10.07 -10.09
N LEU A 129 -1.37 -9.04 -10.93
CA LEU A 129 -0.24 -8.23 -11.40
C LEU A 129 -0.12 -6.91 -10.63
N LYS A 130 -1.22 -6.41 -10.06
CA LYS A 130 -1.28 -5.27 -9.14
C LYS A 130 -2.08 -5.68 -7.89
N PRO A 131 -1.45 -5.97 -6.74
CA PRO A 131 -0.02 -6.04 -6.55
C PRO A 131 0.54 -7.26 -7.29
N LEU A 132 1.85 -7.29 -7.48
CA LEU A 132 2.53 -8.44 -8.05
C LEU A 132 2.55 -9.59 -7.03
N LEU A 133 1.57 -10.49 -7.14
CA LEU A 133 1.18 -11.46 -6.11
C LEU A 133 1.23 -12.90 -6.65
N PHE A 134 1.79 -13.81 -5.85
CA PHE A 134 1.91 -15.22 -6.17
C PHE A 134 1.42 -16.11 -5.03
N GLU A 135 0.92 -17.29 -5.39
CA GLU A 135 0.59 -18.40 -4.50
C GLU A 135 1.49 -19.59 -4.79
N ILE A 136 2.02 -20.21 -3.74
CA ILE A 136 2.92 -21.36 -3.83
C ILE A 136 2.41 -22.45 -2.87
N PRO A 137 1.60 -23.40 -3.37
CA PRO A 137 1.15 -24.54 -2.58
C PRO A 137 2.32 -25.40 -2.10
N ASP A 138 2.12 -26.06 -0.96
CA ASP A 138 3.09 -26.98 -0.32
C ASP A 138 4.49 -26.37 -0.11
N PHE A 139 4.58 -25.04 0.09
CA PHE A 139 5.84 -24.35 0.35
C PHE A 139 6.46 -24.85 1.66
N LEU A 140 5.65 -24.99 2.71
CA LEU A 140 5.97 -25.67 3.97
C LEU A 140 5.33 -27.07 4.01
N THR A 141 5.91 -27.99 4.77
CA THR A 141 5.26 -29.28 5.10
C THR A 141 4.36 -29.15 6.34
N GLU A 142 3.49 -30.13 6.57
CA GLU A 142 2.58 -30.14 7.72
C GLU A 142 3.33 -30.13 9.06
N GLU A 143 4.46 -30.83 9.13
CA GLU A 143 5.36 -30.90 10.29
C GLU A 143 6.07 -29.57 10.53
N GLU A 144 6.55 -28.92 9.47
CA GLU A 144 7.17 -27.60 9.55
C GLU A 144 6.16 -26.56 10.09
N CYS A 145 4.91 -26.61 9.60
CA CYS A 145 3.82 -25.76 10.12
C CYS A 145 3.53 -26.03 11.61
N LYS A 146 3.39 -27.30 12.01
CA LYS A 146 3.15 -27.69 13.42
C LYS A 146 4.29 -27.23 14.34
N LEU A 147 5.53 -27.34 13.89
CA LEU A 147 6.69 -26.88 14.65
C LEU A 147 6.67 -25.35 14.86
N ILE A 148 6.38 -24.56 13.82
CA ILE A 148 6.30 -23.09 13.94
C ILE A 148 5.24 -22.70 14.97
N ILE A 149 4.06 -23.32 14.92
CA ILE A 149 2.99 -23.11 15.91
C ILE A 149 3.48 -23.49 17.31
N HIS A 150 4.13 -24.65 17.47
CA HIS A 150 4.60 -25.12 18.77
C HIS A 150 5.68 -24.20 19.38
N LEU A 151 6.67 -23.76 18.59
CA LEU A 151 7.69 -22.81 19.03
C LEU A 151 7.08 -21.46 19.43
N ALA A 152 6.09 -20.98 18.68
CA ALA A 152 5.35 -19.76 19.03
C ALA A 152 4.50 -19.91 20.31
N GLN A 153 3.96 -21.10 20.58
CA GLN A 153 3.25 -21.39 21.83
C GLN A 153 4.20 -21.47 23.03
N LEU A 154 5.33 -22.18 22.91
CA LEU A 154 6.35 -22.27 23.97
C LEU A 154 6.89 -20.90 24.35
N LYS A 155 7.10 -20.04 23.35
CA LYS A 155 7.57 -18.66 23.52
C LYS A 155 6.57 -17.76 24.25
N GLY A 156 5.29 -18.08 24.18
CA GLY A 156 4.20 -17.19 24.55
C GLY A 156 3.86 -16.19 23.44
N LEU A 157 2.56 -15.89 23.34
CA LEU A 157 2.00 -14.91 22.42
C LEU A 157 1.56 -13.65 23.18
N GLN A 158 1.94 -12.49 22.69
CA GLN A 158 1.44 -11.19 23.17
C GLN A 158 0.30 -10.68 22.28
N LYS A 159 -0.54 -9.78 22.79
CA LYS A 159 -1.55 -9.10 21.95
C LYS A 159 -0.84 -8.31 20.85
N SER A 160 -1.33 -8.38 19.63
CA SER A 160 -0.85 -7.50 18.56
C SER A 160 -1.40 -6.09 18.77
N GLN A 161 -0.50 -5.13 18.86
CA GLN A 161 -0.79 -3.69 18.81
C GLN A 161 -0.23 -3.13 17.49
N ILE A 162 -0.73 -1.98 17.05
CA ILE A 162 -0.22 -1.30 15.85
C ILE A 162 0.77 -0.19 16.22
N LEU A 163 0.49 0.55 17.30
CA LEU A 163 1.40 1.46 18.03
C LEU A 163 0.83 1.67 19.46
N PRO A 164 1.63 2.13 20.43
CA PRO A 164 1.14 2.78 21.65
C PRO A 164 0.32 4.02 21.32
N THR A 165 -0.56 4.42 22.23
CA THR A 165 -1.41 5.61 22.06
C THR A 165 -0.67 6.93 22.20
N ASP A 166 0.44 6.90 22.93
CA ASP A 166 1.05 8.09 23.50
C ASP A 166 1.94 8.82 22.45
N ASP A 167 2.58 8.06 21.56
CA ASP A 167 3.39 8.58 20.44
C ASP A 167 2.57 9.41 19.43
N TYR A 168 1.28 9.09 19.27
CA TYR A 168 0.38 9.82 18.36
C TYR A 168 -0.06 11.17 18.94
N GLU A 169 -0.21 11.25 20.26
CA GLU A 169 -0.55 12.49 20.96
C GLU A 169 0.65 13.46 20.91
N GLU A 170 1.87 12.99 21.21
CA GLU A 170 3.08 13.82 21.06
C GLU A 170 3.30 14.27 19.60
N ALA A 171 3.13 13.37 18.62
CA ALA A 171 3.29 13.71 17.20
C ALA A 171 2.25 14.72 16.70
N MET A 172 1.00 14.66 17.18
CA MET A 172 -0.01 15.67 16.86
C MET A 172 0.22 17.00 17.56
N GLU A 173 0.69 17.02 18.81
CA GLU A 173 0.99 18.27 19.53
C GLU A 173 2.19 19.03 18.92
N MET A 174 3.13 18.33 18.27
CA MET A 174 4.22 18.99 17.52
C MET A 174 3.79 19.59 16.17
N ILE A 175 2.56 19.39 15.73
CA ILE A 175 2.06 19.86 14.42
C ILE A 175 1.16 21.10 14.61
N GLU A 176 1.75 22.29 14.48
CA GLU A 176 1.03 23.58 14.47
C GLU A 176 0.26 23.81 13.15
N ILE A 177 -0.73 22.96 12.85
CA ILE A 177 -1.68 23.16 11.74
C ILE A 177 -2.86 24.02 12.22
N SER A 178 -3.23 25.05 11.45
CA SER A 178 -4.42 25.85 11.78
C SER A 178 -5.71 25.05 11.57
N GLN A 179 -6.77 25.37 12.31
CA GLN A 179 -8.08 24.71 12.12
C GLN A 179 -8.58 24.82 10.66
N MET A 180 -8.21 25.87 9.94
CA MET A 180 -8.58 26.08 8.54
C MET A 180 -7.80 25.15 7.61
N ASP A 181 -6.49 25.01 7.84
CA ASP A 181 -5.64 24.13 7.03
C ASP A 181 -5.98 22.66 7.28
N PHE A 182 -6.34 22.28 8.51
CA PHE A 182 -6.85 20.95 8.83
C PHE A 182 -8.21 20.69 8.18
N PHE A 183 -9.12 21.68 8.14
CA PHE A 183 -10.38 21.56 7.41
C PHE A 183 -10.12 21.32 5.92
N ASN A 184 -9.27 22.14 5.30
CA ASN A 184 -8.91 22.05 3.88
C ASN A 184 -8.18 20.73 3.54
N LEU A 185 -7.46 20.13 4.50
CA LEU A 185 -6.82 18.82 4.34
C LEU A 185 -7.86 17.68 4.31
N LEU A 186 -8.95 17.81 5.07
CA LEU A 186 -10.04 16.83 5.10
C LEU A 186 -11.04 17.03 3.94
N ASP A 187 -11.30 18.27 3.51
CA ASP A 187 -12.24 18.64 2.45
C ASP A 187 -11.68 18.28 1.05
N HIS A 188 -11.63 16.98 0.76
CA HIS A 188 -11.02 16.44 -0.47
C HIS A 188 -11.76 16.88 -1.74
N ASN A 189 -13.09 17.06 -1.70
CA ASN A 189 -13.84 17.53 -2.87
C ASN A 189 -14.03 19.06 -2.92
N GLN A 190 -13.56 19.79 -1.91
CA GLN A 190 -13.53 21.25 -1.81
C GLN A 190 -14.94 21.88 -1.90
N ASP A 191 -15.94 21.22 -1.31
CA ASP A 191 -17.32 21.72 -1.29
C ASP A 191 -17.71 22.49 0.00
N GLY A 192 -16.79 22.58 0.96
CA GLY A 192 -16.98 23.32 2.22
C GLY A 192 -17.75 22.54 3.30
N GLN A 193 -17.96 21.23 3.12
CA GLN A 193 -18.66 20.35 4.07
C GLN A 193 -17.90 19.03 4.23
N LEU A 194 -17.33 18.77 5.41
CA LEU A 194 -16.64 17.49 5.66
C LEU A 194 -17.65 16.36 5.72
N GLN A 195 -17.61 15.48 4.72
CA GLN A 195 -18.46 14.31 4.68
C GLN A 195 -17.84 13.16 5.46
N LEU A 196 -18.70 12.24 5.91
CA LEU A 196 -18.30 11.07 6.70
C LEU A 196 -17.18 10.24 6.03
N LYS A 197 -17.20 10.13 4.70
CA LYS A 197 -16.16 9.48 3.87
C LYS A 197 -14.77 10.15 4.00
N GLU A 198 -14.71 11.48 4.08
CA GLU A 198 -13.48 12.28 4.11
C GLU A 198 -12.84 12.25 5.49
N VAL A 199 -13.67 12.43 6.51
CA VAL A 199 -13.26 12.24 7.91
C VAL A 199 -12.80 10.80 8.12
N LEU A 200 -13.50 9.81 7.55
CA LEU A 200 -13.05 8.42 7.54
C LEU A 200 -11.77 8.17 6.75
N THR A 201 -11.32 9.03 5.84
CA THR A 201 -10.02 8.79 5.16
C THR A 201 -8.88 9.03 6.14
N HIS A 202 -8.93 10.10 6.94
CA HIS A 202 -7.81 10.53 7.79
C HIS A 202 -7.92 10.13 9.27
N THR A 203 -9.12 9.90 9.83
CA THR A 203 -9.31 9.60 11.28
C THR A 203 -9.29 8.11 11.64
N ARG A 204 -8.84 7.23 10.73
CA ARG A 204 -8.94 5.76 10.85
C ARG A 204 -8.18 5.13 12.01
N LEU A 205 -7.12 5.80 12.45
CA LEU A 205 -6.20 5.32 13.48
C LEU A 205 -6.40 6.09 14.80
N GLY A 206 -7.65 6.38 15.16
CA GLY A 206 -7.99 7.02 16.44
C GLY A 206 -7.53 6.16 17.62
N ASN A 207 -6.30 6.38 18.06
CA ASN A 207 -5.60 5.65 19.12
C ASN A 207 -5.71 4.11 18.97
N GLY A 208 -5.58 3.61 17.73
CA GLY A 208 -5.61 2.17 17.40
C GLY A 208 -7.01 1.52 17.30
N ARG A 209 -8.09 2.31 17.45
CA ARG A 209 -9.47 1.89 17.17
C ARG A 209 -9.80 2.03 15.69
N TRP A 210 -10.53 1.06 15.13
CA TRP A 210 -11.11 1.18 13.80
C TRP A 210 -12.37 2.06 13.85
N MET A 211 -12.34 3.21 13.18
CA MET A 211 -13.49 4.10 13.11
C MET A 211 -14.45 3.66 12.00
N THR A 212 -15.73 3.49 12.34
CA THR A 212 -16.81 3.16 11.40
C THR A 212 -17.71 4.38 11.14
N PRO A 213 -18.51 4.37 10.05
CA PRO A 213 -19.58 5.35 9.84
C PRO A 213 -20.48 5.55 11.07
N GLU A 214 -20.79 4.48 11.80
CA GLU A 214 -21.60 4.54 13.02
C GLU A 214 -20.87 5.24 14.16
N ASN A 215 -19.60 4.91 14.41
CA ASN A 215 -18.85 5.48 15.54
C ASN A 215 -18.56 6.98 15.40
N ILE A 216 -18.43 7.48 14.17
CA ILE A 216 -18.27 8.93 13.94
C ILE A 216 -19.59 9.66 14.17
N ARG A 217 -20.74 9.11 13.74
CA ARG A 217 -22.07 9.67 14.06
C ARG A 217 -22.33 9.69 15.58
N GLU A 218 -21.96 8.62 16.29
CA GLU A 218 -21.98 8.56 17.77
C GLU A 218 -21.09 9.66 18.40
N MET A 219 -19.87 9.82 17.89
CA MET A 219 -18.91 10.84 18.34
C MET A 219 -19.44 12.26 18.11
N TYR A 220 -19.95 12.56 16.91
CA TYR A 220 -20.55 13.86 16.58
C TYR A 220 -21.73 14.18 17.49
N THR A 221 -22.59 13.20 17.77
CA THR A 221 -23.71 13.36 18.71
C THR A 221 -23.20 13.66 20.13
N ALA A 222 -22.16 12.96 20.58
CA ALA A 222 -21.61 13.08 21.93
C ALA A 222 -20.92 14.43 22.19
N VAL A 223 -20.15 14.94 21.21
CA VAL A 223 -19.46 16.23 21.31
C VAL A 223 -20.28 17.40 20.74
N LYS A 224 -21.51 17.13 20.26
CA LYS A 224 -22.42 18.09 19.61
C LYS A 224 -21.79 18.79 18.39
N ALA A 225 -21.09 18.00 17.58
CA ALA A 225 -20.35 18.50 16.42
C ALA A 225 -21.26 18.93 15.26
N ASP A 226 -22.39 18.25 15.13
CA ASP A 226 -23.40 18.37 14.08
C ASP A 226 -24.72 18.80 14.76
N PRO A 227 -24.99 20.11 14.89
CA PRO A 227 -26.18 20.62 15.59
C PRO A 227 -27.45 20.62 14.75
N ASP A 228 -27.35 20.60 13.41
CA ASP A 228 -28.50 20.52 12.52
C ASP A 228 -28.93 19.07 12.21
N GLY A 229 -28.03 18.10 12.45
CA GLY A 229 -28.26 16.67 12.32
C GLY A 229 -28.16 16.15 10.89
N ASN A 230 -27.51 16.89 9.98
CA ASN A 230 -27.43 16.55 8.56
C ASN A 230 -26.41 15.44 8.23
N GLY A 231 -25.51 15.09 9.17
CA GLY A 231 -24.50 14.03 9.03
C GLY A 231 -23.19 14.43 8.34
N VAL A 232 -23.00 15.73 8.05
CA VAL A 232 -21.76 16.35 7.55
C VAL A 232 -21.36 17.51 8.46
N LEU A 233 -20.09 17.93 8.42
CA LEU A 233 -19.63 19.09 9.20
C LEU A 233 -19.35 20.27 8.26
N SER A 234 -20.21 21.29 8.26
CA SER A 234 -19.90 22.54 7.58
C SER A 234 -18.69 23.23 8.21
N LEU A 235 -18.03 24.10 7.44
CA LEU A 235 -16.93 24.93 7.95
C LEU A 235 -17.29 25.73 9.22
N GLU A 236 -18.53 26.19 9.35
CA GLU A 236 -18.98 26.97 10.51
C GLU A 236 -19.25 26.11 11.75
N GLU A 237 -19.64 24.85 11.56
CA GLU A 237 -19.70 23.86 12.64
C GLU A 237 -18.29 23.46 13.05
N PHE A 238 -17.42 23.17 12.08
CA PHE A 238 -16.04 22.77 12.34
C PHE A 238 -15.26 23.82 13.16
N LYS A 239 -15.38 25.11 12.84
CA LYS A 239 -14.78 26.20 13.63
C LYS A 239 -15.26 26.27 15.08
N ARG A 240 -16.48 25.78 15.37
CA ARG A 240 -17.05 25.74 16.72
C ARG A 240 -16.63 24.50 17.50
N LEU A 241 -15.98 23.53 16.84
CA LEU A 241 -15.50 22.32 17.49
C LEU A 241 -14.29 22.62 18.38
N ASN A 242 -14.41 22.19 19.62
CA ASN A 242 -13.27 22.04 20.50
C ASN A 242 -12.63 20.66 20.25
N ILE A 243 -11.49 20.64 19.57
CA ILE A 243 -10.72 19.42 19.26
C ILE A 243 -10.40 18.63 20.54
N ARG A 244 -10.22 19.30 21.69
CA ARG A 244 -9.99 18.64 22.98
C ARG A 244 -11.16 17.76 23.44
N ASP A 245 -12.40 18.12 23.09
CA ASP A 245 -13.57 17.30 23.44
C ASP A 245 -13.65 16.03 22.58
N PHE A 246 -13.16 16.06 21.33
CA PHE A 246 -12.96 14.87 20.51
C PHE A 246 -11.88 13.95 21.08
N HIS A 247 -10.70 14.49 21.41
CA HIS A 247 -9.60 13.72 22.00
C HIS A 247 -10.04 13.07 23.32
N LYS A 248 -10.71 13.85 24.19
CA LYS A 248 -11.28 13.36 25.44
C LYS A 248 -12.33 12.27 25.23
N TYR A 249 -13.20 12.40 24.22
CA TYR A 249 -14.17 11.35 23.88
C TYR A 249 -13.46 10.05 23.46
N ILE A 250 -12.51 10.13 22.53
CA ILE A 250 -11.73 8.99 22.03
C ILE A 250 -10.98 8.30 23.18
N GLY A 251 -10.19 9.04 23.95
CA GLY A 251 -9.41 8.51 25.08
C GLY A 251 -10.26 7.96 26.23
N SER A 252 -11.50 8.44 26.41
CA SER A 252 -12.41 7.92 27.45
C SER A 252 -13.03 6.56 27.14
N GLN A 253 -13.04 6.12 25.87
CA GLN A 253 -13.69 4.88 25.48
C GLN A 253 -12.76 3.67 25.56
N LYS A 254 -13.15 2.67 26.35
CA LYS A 254 -12.48 1.36 26.35
C LYS A 254 -12.71 0.65 25.00
N VAL A 255 -11.69 0.69 24.15
CA VAL A 255 -11.68 -0.02 22.86
C VAL A 255 -11.84 -1.52 23.10
N LYS A 256 -12.90 -2.13 22.56
CA LYS A 256 -13.05 -3.59 22.55
C LYS A 256 -12.11 -4.16 21.50
N MET A 257 -11.59 -5.37 21.73
CA MET A 257 -10.73 -6.04 20.74
C MET A 257 -11.42 -6.24 19.38
N SER A 258 -12.75 -6.38 19.35
CA SER A 258 -13.55 -6.44 18.11
C SER A 258 -13.51 -5.16 17.27
N ASP A 259 -13.18 -4.04 17.89
CA ASP A 259 -13.28 -2.69 17.34
C ASP A 259 -11.87 -2.09 17.14
N ALA A 260 -10.81 -2.86 17.43
CA ALA A 260 -9.43 -2.50 17.15
C ALA A 260 -9.08 -2.70 15.66
N VAL A 261 -8.13 -1.92 15.14
CA VAL A 261 -7.65 -2.05 13.75
C VAL A 261 -7.08 -3.45 13.48
N ARG A 262 -6.41 -4.05 14.48
CA ARG A 262 -5.89 -5.42 14.48
C ARG A 262 -6.36 -6.17 15.72
N ASN A 263 -6.97 -7.34 15.53
CA ASN A 263 -7.42 -8.24 16.59
C ASN A 263 -6.76 -9.60 16.43
N SER A 264 -5.53 -9.71 16.95
CA SER A 264 -4.73 -10.94 16.93
C SER A 264 -3.78 -11.01 18.13
N GLN A 265 -3.19 -12.18 18.33
CA GLN A 265 -1.98 -12.34 19.14
C GLN A 265 -0.81 -12.68 18.22
N HIS A 266 0.41 -12.32 18.60
CA HIS A 266 1.61 -12.65 17.85
C HIS A 266 2.81 -12.92 18.75
N THR A 267 3.84 -13.52 18.18
CA THR A 267 5.19 -13.57 18.72
C THR A 267 6.19 -13.64 17.56
N TRP A 268 7.47 -13.66 17.86
CA TRP A 268 8.56 -13.55 16.88
C TRP A 268 9.56 -14.69 17.07
N LEU A 269 9.99 -15.35 15.98
CA LEU A 269 10.89 -16.50 16.02
C LEU A 269 12.19 -16.23 15.27
N TYR A 270 13.32 -16.53 15.92
CA TYR A 270 14.65 -16.41 15.31
C TYR A 270 14.85 -17.45 14.18
N GLN A 271 15.62 -17.08 13.17
CA GLN A 271 15.94 -17.96 12.03
C GLN A 271 17.44 -17.98 11.65
N GLY A 272 18.30 -17.32 12.43
CA GLY A 272 19.76 -17.31 12.23
C GLY A 272 20.48 -18.52 12.86
N GLU A 273 21.78 -18.37 13.09
CA GLU A 273 22.57 -19.42 13.75
C GLU A 273 22.16 -19.64 15.21
N GLY A 274 22.17 -20.91 15.65
CA GLY A 274 21.57 -21.31 16.93
C GLY A 274 20.04 -21.50 16.91
N ALA A 275 19.32 -21.04 15.87
CA ALA A 275 17.91 -21.40 15.70
C ALA A 275 17.74 -22.87 15.30
N HIS A 276 16.58 -23.46 15.62
CA HIS A 276 16.23 -24.82 15.19
C HIS A 276 16.36 -24.99 13.66
N GLN A 277 16.91 -26.13 13.23
CA GLN A 277 17.29 -26.40 11.82
C GLN A 277 16.18 -26.09 10.79
N VAL A 278 14.91 -26.36 11.13
CA VAL A 278 13.76 -26.06 10.25
C VAL A 278 13.58 -24.55 10.05
N MET A 279 13.78 -23.74 11.09
CA MET A 279 13.64 -22.28 11.00
C MET A 279 14.67 -21.69 10.05
N ARG A 280 15.91 -22.17 10.13
CA ARG A 280 16.99 -21.86 9.17
C ARG A 280 16.65 -22.34 7.75
N ALA A 281 16.15 -23.57 7.60
CA ALA A 281 15.75 -24.12 6.30
C ALA A 281 14.57 -23.37 5.65
N ILE A 282 13.68 -22.76 6.44
CA ILE A 282 12.64 -21.85 5.94
C ILE A 282 13.27 -20.57 5.39
N ARG A 283 14.16 -19.92 6.14
CA ARG A 283 14.88 -18.72 5.68
C ARG A 283 15.67 -18.99 4.39
N GLN A 284 16.36 -20.12 4.30
CA GLN A 284 17.08 -20.57 3.10
C GLN A 284 16.15 -20.79 1.88
N ARG A 285 14.92 -21.30 2.07
CA ARG A 285 13.91 -21.37 1.01
C ARG A 285 13.42 -20.00 0.56
N VAL A 286 13.23 -19.06 1.51
CA VAL A 286 12.83 -17.68 1.19
C VAL A 286 13.90 -16.98 0.36
N MET A 287 15.19 -17.12 0.71
CA MET A 287 16.30 -16.60 -0.11
C MET A 287 16.30 -17.17 -1.54
N ARG A 288 16.03 -18.46 -1.70
CA ARG A 288 15.95 -19.10 -3.02
C ARG A 288 14.72 -18.68 -3.82
N LEU A 289 13.59 -18.43 -3.15
CA LEU A 289 12.37 -17.89 -3.77
C LEU A 289 12.58 -16.47 -4.29
N THR A 290 13.02 -15.56 -3.42
CA THR A 290 13.17 -14.12 -3.75
C THR A 290 14.39 -13.86 -4.62
N ARG A 291 15.40 -14.73 -4.57
CA ARG A 291 16.72 -14.58 -5.19
C ARG A 291 17.48 -13.34 -4.71
N LEU A 292 17.03 -12.71 -3.63
CA LEU A 292 17.68 -11.54 -3.03
C LEU A 292 19.04 -11.95 -2.42
N PRO A 293 20.01 -11.01 -2.34
CA PRO A 293 21.26 -11.23 -1.63
C PRO A 293 21.04 -11.73 -0.18
N PRO A 294 21.81 -12.70 0.32
CA PRO A 294 21.66 -13.22 1.69
C PRO A 294 21.68 -12.13 2.76
N GLU A 295 22.52 -11.11 2.57
CA GLU A 295 22.73 -9.97 3.46
C GLU A 295 21.52 -9.02 3.52
N ILE A 296 20.56 -9.15 2.60
CA ILE A 296 19.25 -8.50 2.71
C ILE A 296 18.33 -9.36 3.59
N VAL A 297 18.22 -10.65 3.29
CA VAL A 297 17.23 -11.55 3.91
C VAL A 297 17.61 -11.94 5.36
N GLU A 298 18.91 -12.00 5.67
CA GLU A 298 19.40 -12.39 7.00
C GLU A 298 19.31 -11.25 8.03
N HIS A 299 19.46 -10.00 7.58
CA HIS A 299 19.31 -8.77 8.38
C HIS A 299 17.88 -8.17 8.33
N SER A 300 16.93 -8.89 7.74
CA SER A 300 15.51 -8.54 7.79
C SER A 300 14.86 -8.95 9.12
N GLU A 301 13.64 -8.50 9.35
CA GLU A 301 12.83 -8.81 10.53
C GLU A 301 12.74 -10.34 10.82
N PRO A 302 12.69 -10.75 12.11
CA PRO A 302 12.48 -12.15 12.46
C PRO A 302 11.09 -12.64 12.03
N LEU A 303 10.89 -13.96 11.96
CA LEU A 303 9.62 -14.53 11.53
C LEU A 303 8.53 -14.23 12.56
N GLN A 304 7.59 -13.34 12.24
CA GLN A 304 6.41 -13.12 13.07
C GLN A 304 5.45 -14.30 12.87
N VAL A 305 4.91 -14.82 13.97
CA VAL A 305 3.87 -15.86 13.99
C VAL A 305 2.63 -15.25 14.62
N VAL A 306 1.50 -15.29 13.92
CA VAL A 306 0.25 -14.63 14.32
C VAL A 306 -0.86 -15.66 14.48
N ARG A 307 -1.58 -15.54 15.60
CA ARG A 307 -2.76 -16.32 15.96
C ARG A 307 -3.98 -15.40 15.97
N TYR A 308 -4.99 -15.74 15.17
CA TYR A 308 -6.32 -15.15 15.23
C TYR A 308 -7.28 -16.18 15.84
N ASP A 309 -7.91 -15.81 16.94
CA ASP A 309 -9.07 -16.51 17.48
C ASP A 309 -10.30 -16.32 16.60
N GLN A 310 -11.36 -17.08 16.86
CA GLN A 310 -12.69 -16.78 16.33
C GLN A 310 -13.11 -15.36 16.72
N GLY A 311 -13.52 -14.55 15.74
CA GLY A 311 -13.76 -13.12 15.89
C GLY A 311 -12.52 -12.22 15.68
N GLY A 312 -11.34 -12.81 15.48
CA GLY A 312 -10.10 -12.13 15.10
C GLY A 312 -10.12 -11.65 13.64
N HIS A 313 -9.47 -10.52 13.40
CA HIS A 313 -9.41 -9.84 12.10
C HIS A 313 -8.20 -8.89 12.05
N TYR A 314 -7.84 -8.40 10.86
CA TYR A 314 -6.96 -7.25 10.67
C TYR A 314 -7.50 -6.46 9.48
N HIS A 315 -7.88 -5.21 9.72
CA HIS A 315 -8.36 -4.30 8.68
C HIS A 315 -7.31 -4.06 7.58
N ALA A 316 -7.74 -3.64 6.40
CA ALA A 316 -6.83 -3.56 5.26
C ALA A 316 -5.81 -2.42 5.43
N HIS A 317 -4.53 -2.74 5.21
CA HIS A 317 -3.38 -1.89 5.47
C HIS A 317 -2.25 -2.16 4.46
N MET A 318 -1.23 -1.31 4.50
CA MET A 318 0.05 -1.54 3.85
C MET A 318 1.04 -2.14 4.87
N ASP A 319 1.89 -3.05 4.43
CA ASP A 319 2.98 -3.54 5.28
C ASP A 319 4.09 -2.49 5.49
N SER A 320 4.23 -1.55 4.55
CA SER A 320 5.25 -0.50 4.54
C SER A 320 4.64 0.89 4.48
N GLY A 321 5.35 1.89 4.99
CA GLY A 321 4.97 3.30 4.84
C GLY A 321 5.39 3.94 3.51
N PRO A 322 4.91 5.17 3.24
CA PRO A 322 5.31 5.95 2.07
C PRO A 322 6.82 6.30 2.09
N VAL A 323 7.38 6.54 0.92
CA VAL A 323 8.80 6.90 0.73
C VAL A 323 8.92 8.40 0.48
N PHE A 324 9.48 9.13 1.43
CA PHE A 324 9.91 10.51 1.25
C PHE A 324 11.46 10.59 1.35
N PRO A 325 12.11 11.64 0.79
CA PRO A 325 13.56 11.82 0.89
C PRO A 325 14.08 11.82 2.33
N GLU A 326 13.27 12.30 3.29
CA GLU A 326 13.57 12.40 4.72
C GLU A 326 13.27 11.11 5.49
N THR A 327 12.60 10.12 4.88
CA THR A 327 12.20 8.88 5.54
C THR A 327 13.41 8.03 5.97
N ALA A 328 13.40 7.60 7.23
CA ALA A 328 14.31 6.59 7.76
C ALA A 328 13.60 5.25 7.92
N CYS A 329 14.23 4.17 7.45
CA CYS A 329 13.74 2.82 7.65
C CYS A 329 14.20 2.30 9.02
N SER A 330 13.30 1.70 9.81
CA SER A 330 13.63 1.15 11.15
C SER A 330 14.85 0.21 11.14
N HIS A 331 14.99 -0.62 10.08
CA HIS A 331 16.09 -1.59 9.98
C HIS A 331 17.45 -0.95 9.65
N THR A 332 17.49 0.18 8.94
CA THR A 332 18.74 0.91 8.62
C THR A 332 19.00 2.12 9.52
N LYS A 333 18.17 2.35 10.56
CA LYS A 333 18.21 3.55 11.41
C LYS A 333 19.61 3.88 11.95
N LEU A 334 20.43 2.87 12.26
CA LEU A 334 21.82 3.03 12.74
C LEU A 334 22.78 3.73 11.75
N VAL A 335 22.47 3.71 10.46
CA VAL A 335 23.23 4.40 9.40
C VAL A 335 22.42 5.51 8.72
N ALA A 336 21.22 5.80 9.24
CA ALA A 336 20.50 7.04 8.98
C ALA A 336 21.09 8.14 9.87
N ASN A 337 20.98 9.40 9.43
CA ASN A 337 21.26 10.52 10.33
C ASN A 337 20.13 10.57 11.39
N GLU A 338 20.49 10.78 12.65
CA GLU A 338 19.55 10.82 13.80
C GLU A 338 18.43 11.87 13.65
N SER A 339 18.61 12.85 12.75
CA SER A 339 17.69 13.95 12.48
C SER A 339 16.59 13.64 11.45
N ALA A 340 16.36 12.37 11.09
CA ALA A 340 15.20 11.97 10.28
C ALA A 340 13.90 11.98 11.13
N PRO A 341 12.93 12.87 10.86
CA PRO A 341 11.75 13.02 11.71
C PRO A 341 10.71 11.90 11.55
N PHE A 342 10.82 11.10 10.48
CA PHE A 342 9.84 10.06 10.14
C PHE A 342 10.51 8.68 10.02
N GLU A 343 10.28 7.83 11.01
CA GLU A 343 10.65 6.41 10.98
C GLU A 343 9.52 5.57 10.38
N THR A 344 9.86 4.58 9.54
CA THR A 344 8.87 3.66 8.99
C THR A 344 9.40 2.25 8.71
N SER A 345 8.48 1.30 8.54
CA SER A 345 8.78 -0.04 8.05
C SER A 345 9.01 -0.02 6.53
N CYS A 346 10.18 -0.44 6.08
CA CYS A 346 10.56 -0.53 4.67
C CYS A 346 10.66 -1.98 4.21
N ARG A 347 9.51 -2.65 4.07
CA ARG A 347 9.41 -4.08 3.74
C ARG A 347 9.21 -4.23 2.24
N TYR A 348 10.27 -4.57 1.51
CA TYR A 348 10.23 -4.73 0.05
C TYR A 348 9.28 -5.84 -0.40
N VAL A 349 9.28 -6.93 0.35
CA VAL A 349 8.55 -8.17 0.07
C VAL A 349 7.88 -8.65 1.36
N THR A 350 6.70 -9.23 1.19
CA THR A 350 6.04 -10.03 2.23
C THR A 350 5.89 -11.48 1.75
N VAL A 351 6.33 -12.43 2.57
CA VAL A 351 6.05 -13.85 2.41
C VAL A 351 5.16 -14.31 3.57
N LEU A 352 3.89 -14.56 3.28
CA LEU A 352 2.88 -15.03 4.21
C LEU A 352 2.72 -16.55 4.10
N PHE A 353 2.84 -17.28 5.20
CA PHE A 353 2.62 -18.72 5.30
C PHE A 353 1.33 -19.01 6.05
N TYR A 354 0.46 -19.87 5.52
CA TYR A 354 -0.65 -20.44 6.27
C TYR A 354 -0.20 -21.68 7.03
N LEU A 355 -0.30 -21.65 8.36
CA LEU A 355 0.21 -22.72 9.23
C LEU A 355 -0.87 -23.76 9.57
N ASN A 356 -2.15 -23.48 9.32
CA ASN A 356 -3.24 -24.43 9.45
C ASN A 356 -4.36 -24.14 8.43
N ASN A 357 -5.23 -25.13 8.22
CA ASN A 357 -6.51 -24.93 7.56
C ASN A 357 -7.49 -24.26 8.53
N VAL A 358 -8.24 -23.26 8.06
CA VAL A 358 -9.24 -22.53 8.85
C VAL A 358 -10.64 -23.07 8.54
N THR A 359 -11.46 -23.28 9.57
CA THR A 359 -12.79 -23.89 9.43
C THR A 359 -13.78 -22.94 8.75
N GLY A 360 -13.79 -21.66 9.12
CA GLY A 360 -14.64 -20.64 8.52
C GLY A 360 -14.01 -19.25 8.54
N GLY A 361 -14.10 -18.54 7.41
CA GLY A 361 -13.52 -17.22 7.20
C GLY A 361 -11.98 -17.23 7.26
N GLY A 362 -11.41 -16.11 7.72
CA GLY A 362 -9.97 -15.98 7.88
C GLY A 362 -9.18 -15.82 6.58
N GLU A 363 -9.82 -15.53 5.46
CA GLU A 363 -9.15 -15.21 4.19
C GLU A 363 -8.14 -14.06 4.34
N THR A 364 -7.19 -13.98 3.41
CA THR A 364 -6.39 -12.78 3.19
C THR A 364 -6.96 -12.08 1.97
N VAL A 365 -7.52 -10.89 2.15
CA VAL A 365 -8.16 -10.10 1.09
C VAL A 365 -7.20 -9.03 0.57
N PHE A 366 -7.18 -8.87 -0.75
CA PHE A 366 -6.58 -7.73 -1.45
C PHE A 366 -7.75 -6.96 -2.09
N PRO A 367 -8.29 -5.92 -1.43
CA PRO A 367 -9.60 -5.36 -1.81
C PRO A 367 -9.65 -4.81 -3.23
N ILE A 368 -8.51 -4.34 -3.75
CA ILE A 368 -8.38 -3.65 -5.04
C ILE A 368 -7.46 -4.38 -6.03
N ALA A 369 -7.16 -5.66 -5.81
CA ALA A 369 -6.31 -6.45 -6.72
C ALA A 369 -6.75 -6.36 -8.19
N ASP A 370 -5.80 -6.11 -9.08
CA ASP A 370 -5.93 -5.86 -10.52
C ASP A 370 -6.99 -4.81 -10.92
N ASN A 371 -7.43 -3.94 -9.98
CA ASN A 371 -8.37 -2.88 -10.30
C ASN A 371 -7.75 -1.91 -11.33
N ARG A 372 -8.57 -1.31 -12.20
CA ARG A 372 -8.08 -0.50 -13.31
C ARG A 372 -7.26 0.70 -12.83
N THR A 373 -7.80 1.43 -11.85
CA THR A 373 -7.23 2.61 -11.20
C THR A 373 -7.18 2.40 -9.69
N TYR A 374 -6.34 3.18 -9.03
CA TYR A 374 -6.42 3.41 -7.58
C TYR A 374 -6.93 4.85 -7.38
N GLU A 375 -7.83 5.02 -6.41
CA GLU A 375 -8.36 6.30 -5.96
C GLU A 375 -8.84 6.07 -4.52
N GLU A 376 -8.25 6.75 -3.53
CA GLU A 376 -8.52 6.43 -2.12
C GLU A 376 -9.99 6.63 -1.74
N MET A 377 -10.62 7.68 -2.27
CA MET A 377 -12.05 7.93 -2.08
C MET A 377 -12.93 6.81 -2.64
N SER A 378 -12.46 6.07 -3.65
CA SER A 378 -13.18 4.90 -4.19
C SER A 378 -13.13 3.67 -3.26
N LEU A 379 -12.31 3.66 -2.21
CA LEU A 379 -12.32 2.60 -1.18
C LEU A 379 -13.55 2.68 -0.26
N ILE A 380 -14.24 3.83 -0.22
CA ILE A 380 -15.42 4.09 0.62
C ILE A 380 -16.57 4.52 -0.30
N GLN A 381 -17.52 3.62 -0.60
CA GLN A 381 -18.65 3.90 -1.48
C GLN A 381 -19.97 3.48 -0.84
N ASN A 382 -20.97 4.38 -0.78
CA ASN A 382 -22.32 4.06 -0.28
C ASN A 382 -22.31 3.40 1.12
N ASP A 383 -21.62 4.01 2.09
CA ASP A 383 -21.33 3.47 3.45
C ASP A 383 -20.57 2.11 3.47
N VAL A 384 -20.11 1.59 2.33
CA VAL A 384 -19.25 0.40 2.22
C VAL A 384 -17.78 0.81 2.20
N ASP A 385 -17.08 0.52 3.29
CA ASP A 385 -15.63 0.62 3.39
C ASP A 385 -14.95 -0.71 3.02
N LEU A 386 -14.26 -0.76 1.88
CA LEU A 386 -13.55 -1.96 1.41
C LEU A 386 -12.35 -2.34 2.31
N ARG A 387 -11.90 -1.44 3.18
CA ARG A 387 -10.86 -1.73 4.18
C ARG A 387 -11.44 -2.42 5.44
N ASP A 388 -12.76 -2.41 5.62
CA ASP A 388 -13.43 -3.17 6.68
C ASP A 388 -13.49 -4.67 6.35
N THR A 389 -12.44 -5.40 6.76
CA THR A 389 -12.31 -6.85 6.58
C THR A 389 -13.23 -7.68 7.49
N ARG A 390 -14.00 -7.04 8.40
CA ARG A 390 -15.04 -7.69 9.21
C ARG A 390 -16.37 -7.73 8.47
N LYS A 391 -16.75 -6.61 7.81
CA LYS A 391 -18.04 -6.44 7.13
C LYS A 391 -17.99 -6.70 5.62
N ASN A 392 -16.88 -6.38 4.94
CA ASN A 392 -16.83 -6.21 3.48
C ASN A 392 -15.75 -7.06 2.77
N CYS A 393 -15.19 -8.07 3.44
CA CYS A 393 -14.19 -8.98 2.87
C CYS A 393 -14.67 -9.63 1.55
N ASP A 394 -15.96 -9.96 1.46
CA ASP A 394 -16.66 -10.55 0.32
C ASP A 394 -16.69 -9.65 -0.93
N LYS A 395 -16.58 -8.33 -0.75
CA LYS A 395 -16.61 -7.31 -1.81
C LYS A 395 -15.24 -6.98 -2.39
N GLY A 396 -14.15 -7.39 -1.72
CA GLY A 396 -12.80 -7.22 -2.25
C GLY A 396 -12.57 -8.03 -3.54
N ASN A 397 -11.75 -7.50 -4.45
CA ASN A 397 -11.47 -8.10 -5.75
C ASN A 397 -10.86 -9.51 -5.66
N LEU A 398 -9.95 -9.73 -4.71
CA LEU A 398 -9.24 -11.00 -4.54
C LEU A 398 -9.20 -11.44 -3.07
N ARG A 399 -9.47 -12.73 -2.84
CA ARG A 399 -9.35 -13.40 -1.54
C ARG A 399 -8.54 -14.67 -1.69
N VAL A 400 -7.52 -14.83 -0.87
CA VAL A 400 -6.76 -16.09 -0.74
C VAL A 400 -7.26 -16.84 0.49
N LYS A 401 -7.75 -18.07 0.29
CA LYS A 401 -8.22 -18.92 1.37
C LYS A 401 -7.03 -19.53 2.13
N PRO A 402 -7.05 -19.62 3.47
CA PRO A 402 -6.00 -20.30 4.22
C PRO A 402 -5.98 -21.80 3.91
N GLN A 403 -4.83 -22.27 3.40
CA GLN A 403 -4.55 -23.69 3.22
C GLN A 403 -3.17 -23.99 3.80
N GLN A 404 -3.11 -24.93 4.73
CA GLN A 404 -1.88 -25.30 5.45
C GLN A 404 -0.75 -25.64 4.48
N GLY A 405 0.43 -25.06 4.74
CA GLY A 405 1.63 -25.26 3.92
C GLY A 405 1.77 -24.29 2.74
N THR A 406 0.68 -23.66 2.29
CA THR A 406 0.71 -22.68 1.19
C THR A 406 1.39 -21.38 1.64
N ALA A 407 2.30 -20.87 0.80
CA ALA A 407 2.83 -19.52 0.89
C ALA A 407 2.12 -18.59 -0.10
N VAL A 408 1.92 -17.34 0.32
CA VAL A 408 1.47 -16.21 -0.50
C VAL A 408 2.57 -15.16 -0.45
N PHE A 409 2.97 -14.64 -1.61
CA PHE A 409 4.17 -13.81 -1.75
C PHE A 409 3.87 -12.62 -2.66
N TRP A 410 4.18 -11.41 -2.19
CA TRP A 410 4.05 -10.20 -2.99
C TRP A 410 5.13 -9.16 -2.67
N TYR A 411 5.21 -8.17 -3.55
CA TYR A 411 6.04 -6.97 -3.39
C TYR A 411 5.17 -5.81 -2.91
N ASN A 412 5.64 -5.05 -1.91
CA ASN A 412 4.90 -3.89 -1.36
C ASN A 412 5.25 -2.57 -2.08
N TYR A 413 6.30 -2.56 -2.89
CA TYR A 413 6.75 -1.40 -3.66
C TYR A 413 6.85 -1.75 -5.13
N LEU A 414 6.63 -0.77 -6.00
CA LEU A 414 6.95 -0.82 -7.42
C LEU A 414 8.48 -0.89 -7.63
N SER A 415 8.91 -1.01 -8.89
CA SER A 415 10.31 -0.80 -9.26
C SER A 415 10.50 0.63 -9.73
N ASP A 416 11.66 1.21 -9.41
CA ASP A 416 12.13 2.51 -9.91
C ASP A 416 12.50 2.52 -11.40
N GLY A 417 12.54 1.36 -12.07
CA GLY A 417 13.01 1.20 -13.44
C GLY A 417 14.52 0.95 -13.57
N GLU A 418 15.32 1.33 -12.57
CA GLU A 418 16.79 1.17 -12.52
C GLU A 418 17.23 -0.06 -11.70
N GLY A 419 16.28 -0.87 -11.25
CA GLY A 419 16.51 -2.14 -10.55
C GLY A 419 16.62 -2.01 -9.03
N TRP A 420 16.01 -0.97 -8.44
CA TRP A 420 15.84 -0.80 -7.01
C TRP A 420 14.36 -0.70 -6.61
N VAL A 421 14.12 -0.28 -5.36
CA VAL A 421 12.79 -0.01 -4.79
C VAL A 421 12.27 1.33 -5.32
N GLY A 422 11.07 1.33 -5.90
CA GLY A 422 10.37 2.54 -6.33
C GLY A 422 9.34 3.02 -5.29
N GLU A 423 8.28 3.65 -5.78
CA GLU A 423 7.12 4.08 -4.97
C GLU A 423 6.39 2.88 -4.33
N LEU A 424 5.57 3.14 -3.31
CA LEU A 424 4.71 2.14 -2.69
C LEU A 424 3.69 1.61 -3.73
N ASP A 425 3.45 0.30 -3.77
CA ASP A 425 2.43 -0.27 -4.64
C ASP A 425 1.07 -0.17 -3.93
N ASP A 426 0.26 0.84 -4.27
CA ASP A 426 -1.05 1.05 -3.64
C ASP A 426 -1.98 -0.18 -3.74
N PHE A 427 -1.76 -1.05 -4.72
CA PHE A 427 -2.56 -2.27 -4.85
C PHE A 427 -2.16 -3.35 -3.82
N ALA A 428 -1.01 -3.21 -3.14
CA ALA A 428 -0.58 -4.07 -2.03
C ALA A 428 -1.41 -3.92 -0.74
N LEU A 429 -2.40 -3.03 -0.75
CA LEU A 429 -3.43 -2.92 0.28
C LEU A 429 -4.09 -4.30 0.51
N HIS A 430 -3.90 -4.84 1.72
CA HIS A 430 -4.37 -6.18 2.06
C HIS A 430 -4.78 -6.28 3.53
N GLY A 431 -5.57 -7.30 3.88
CA GLY A 431 -5.97 -7.51 5.27
C GLY A 431 -6.41 -8.94 5.59
N GLY A 432 -6.52 -9.22 6.89
CA GLY A 432 -6.99 -10.50 7.41
C GLY A 432 -8.49 -10.46 7.70
N CYS A 433 -9.28 -11.21 6.93
CA CYS A 433 -10.72 -11.29 7.13
C CYS A 433 -11.10 -11.96 8.44
N LEU A 434 -12.32 -11.66 8.90
CA LEU A 434 -12.88 -12.21 10.13
C LEU A 434 -12.81 -13.74 10.14
N VAL A 435 -12.21 -14.32 11.19
CA VAL A 435 -12.28 -15.76 11.46
C VAL A 435 -13.66 -16.05 12.04
N THR A 436 -14.54 -16.66 11.26
CA THR A 436 -15.93 -16.95 11.69
C THR A 436 -16.02 -18.26 12.47
N GLN A 437 -15.11 -19.21 12.23
CA GLN A 437 -15.06 -20.49 12.96
C GLN A 437 -13.63 -21.04 13.05
N GLY A 438 -13.24 -21.48 14.25
CA GLY A 438 -11.93 -22.07 14.51
C GLY A 438 -10.86 -21.02 14.82
N THR A 439 -9.60 -21.31 14.48
CA THR A 439 -8.47 -20.37 14.65
C THR A 439 -7.62 -20.33 13.38
N LYS A 440 -7.07 -19.16 13.06
CA LYS A 440 -6.11 -18.97 11.95
C LYS A 440 -4.71 -18.75 12.53
N TRP A 441 -3.78 -19.58 12.11
CA TRP A 441 -2.35 -19.42 12.34
C TRP A 441 -1.65 -19.08 11.02
N ILE A 442 -0.88 -18.01 11.06
CA ILE A 442 0.00 -17.61 9.96
C ILE A 442 1.40 -17.32 10.48
N ALA A 443 2.38 -17.31 9.59
CA ALA A 443 3.64 -16.64 9.82
C ALA A 443 3.95 -15.70 8.66
N ASN A 444 4.55 -14.56 8.93
CA ASN A 444 4.99 -13.58 7.95
C ASN A 444 6.51 -13.39 8.05
N ASN A 445 7.17 -13.48 6.92
CA ASN A 445 8.58 -13.13 6.74
C ASN A 445 8.64 -11.90 5.84
N TRP A 446 9.00 -10.76 6.43
CA TRP A 446 9.16 -9.50 5.73
C TRP A 446 10.61 -9.32 5.36
N ILE A 447 10.87 -8.94 4.11
CA ILE A 447 12.23 -8.70 3.63
C ILE A 447 12.45 -7.19 3.50
N ASN A 448 13.37 -6.65 4.31
CA ASN A 448 13.56 -5.22 4.44
C ASN A 448 14.62 -4.71 3.45
N VAL A 449 14.28 -3.65 2.71
CA VAL A 449 15.21 -2.95 1.80
C VAL A 449 14.95 -1.47 1.92
N ASP A 450 15.99 -0.69 2.22
CA ASP A 450 15.88 0.77 2.23
C ASP A 450 15.75 1.31 0.79
N PRO A 451 14.72 2.12 0.48
CA PRO A 451 14.60 2.79 -0.81
C PRO A 451 15.83 3.64 -1.17
N ASN A 452 16.52 4.20 -0.17
CA ASN A 452 17.83 4.79 -0.36
C ASN A 452 18.90 3.69 -0.47
N ARG A 453 19.22 3.31 -1.71
CA ARG A 453 20.26 2.34 -2.05
C ARG A 453 21.60 2.54 -1.34
N ARG A 454 22.05 3.79 -1.19
CA ARG A 454 23.31 4.11 -0.50
C ARG A 454 23.22 3.85 1.01
N ARG A 455 22.04 4.05 1.61
CA ARG A 455 21.79 3.75 3.03
C ARG A 455 21.76 2.24 3.26
N GLN A 456 21.08 1.46 2.39
CA GLN A 456 21.11 -0.01 2.44
C GLN A 456 22.54 -0.57 2.32
N GLN A 457 23.35 -0.07 1.39
CA GLN A 457 24.74 -0.52 1.20
C GLN A 457 25.62 -0.23 2.42
N ARG A 458 25.49 0.97 3.02
CA ARG A 458 26.23 1.33 4.25
C ARG A 458 25.83 0.44 5.42
N PHE A 459 24.52 0.16 5.57
CA PHE A 459 24.03 -0.75 6.60
C PHE A 459 24.68 -2.13 6.47
N GLN A 460 24.68 -2.72 5.26
CA GLN A 460 25.28 -4.03 5.00
C GLN A 460 26.78 -4.06 5.30
N GLN A 461 27.52 -3.04 4.85
CA GLN A 461 28.96 -2.92 5.11
C GLN A 461 29.28 -2.83 6.61
N GLU A 462 28.48 -2.10 7.38
CA GLU A 462 28.62 -2.06 8.84
C GLU A 462 28.29 -3.42 9.46
N MET A 463 27.20 -4.09 9.07
CA MET A 463 26.87 -5.43 9.58
C MET A 463 28.01 -6.44 9.35
N GLU A 464 28.60 -6.45 8.15
CA GLU A 464 29.77 -7.28 7.83
C GLU A 464 30.99 -6.92 8.69
N ARG A 465 31.26 -5.61 8.90
CA ARG A 465 32.36 -5.12 9.74
C ARG A 465 32.21 -5.55 11.20
N TYR A 466 30.99 -5.51 11.74
CA TYR A 466 30.70 -5.98 13.10
C TYR A 466 30.90 -7.50 13.20
N ALA A 467 30.35 -8.30 12.27
CA ALA A 467 30.53 -9.75 12.26
C ALA A 467 32.00 -10.18 12.17
N GLY A 468 32.81 -9.49 11.35
CA GLY A 468 34.25 -9.75 11.21
C GLY A 468 35.12 -9.30 12.39
N SER A 469 34.61 -8.46 13.30
CA SER A 469 35.40 -7.85 14.38
C SER A 469 35.73 -8.78 15.56
N GLY A 470 35.12 -9.96 15.62
CA GLY A 470 35.40 -10.94 16.68
C GLY A 470 34.90 -10.55 18.08
N ALA A 471 34.09 -9.50 18.21
CA ALA A 471 33.39 -9.11 19.45
C ALA A 471 32.24 -10.09 19.78
N GLY A 472 32.57 -11.38 19.89
CA GLY A 472 31.65 -12.51 20.03
C GLY A 472 30.99 -12.62 21.39
N ALA A 473 30.11 -11.67 21.71
CA ALA A 473 29.00 -11.83 22.64
C ALA A 473 27.78 -11.12 22.03
N PRO A 474 26.56 -11.68 22.09
CA PRO A 474 25.36 -11.04 21.55
C PRO A 474 24.88 -9.90 22.46
N GLY A 475 25.69 -8.85 22.54
CA GLY A 475 25.38 -7.62 23.25
C GLY A 475 24.66 -6.63 22.35
N GLU A 476 23.33 -6.58 22.49
CA GLU A 476 22.53 -5.35 22.28
C GLU A 476 22.63 -4.66 20.89
N TRP A 477 22.05 -5.27 19.84
CA TRP A 477 21.86 -4.63 18.52
C TRP A 477 20.43 -4.17 18.26
N THR A 478 20.16 -3.21 17.37
CA THR A 478 18.81 -2.62 17.21
C THR A 478 17.72 -3.62 16.84
N VAL A 479 17.96 -4.55 15.90
CA VAL A 479 16.99 -5.61 15.60
C VAL A 479 16.81 -6.52 16.82
N ASP A 480 17.89 -6.89 17.51
CA ASP A 480 17.88 -7.65 18.76
C ASP A 480 17.56 -6.81 20.02
N LYS A 481 17.19 -5.52 19.88
CA LYS A 481 16.71 -4.64 20.97
C LYS A 481 15.21 -4.46 20.83
N SER A 482 14.76 -4.06 19.63
CA SER A 482 13.36 -4.08 19.21
C SER A 482 12.75 -5.47 19.36
N TYR A 483 13.58 -6.52 19.23
CA TYR A 483 13.17 -7.91 19.33
C TYR A 483 14.02 -8.74 20.32
N SER A 484 14.56 -8.13 21.38
CA SER A 484 15.39 -8.82 22.40
C SER A 484 14.76 -10.09 22.98
N GLY A 485 13.44 -10.12 23.09
CA GLY A 485 12.68 -11.30 23.50
C GLY A 485 12.59 -12.42 22.46
N VAL A 486 13.30 -12.41 21.32
CA VAL A 486 13.12 -13.38 20.20
C VAL A 486 13.78 -14.75 20.41
N HIS A 487 14.84 -14.84 21.21
CA HIS A 487 15.42 -16.13 21.54
C HIS A 487 14.46 -16.99 22.37
N VAL A 488 14.38 -18.28 22.05
CA VAL A 488 13.74 -19.31 22.87
C VAL A 488 14.87 -20.23 23.28
N GLU A 489 15.21 -20.26 24.57
CA GLU A 489 16.03 -21.33 25.11
C GLU A 489 15.18 -22.61 25.04
N LEU A 490 15.70 -23.63 24.35
CA LEU A 490 15.10 -24.95 24.14
C LEU A 490 15.86 -26.01 24.94
#